data_AF-A0A067CQG0-F1
#
_entry.id   AF-A0A067CQG0-F1
#
_cell.length_a   1.000
_cell.length_b   1.000
_cell.length_c   1.000
_cell.angle_alpha   90.00
_cell.angle_beta   90.00
_cell.angle_gamma   90.00
#
_symmetry.space_group_name_H-M   'P 1'
#
loop_
_entity.id
_entity.type
_entity.pdbx_description
1 polymer ?
#
loop_
_entity_poly.entity_id
_entity_poly.type
_entity_poly.pdbx_seq_one_letter_code
_entity_poly.pdbx_strand_id
1 'polypeptide(L)'
;MSVDLTGLSGHARAAMIRQEFMRAKETHPMRIEAKLMVRNFRRTEKPSMQRKHHACVLSQRDRIQDILDRVQAKLNSDTLPFHFGKEDKEYVVQWVEDVEFILHYFRPQADPRNDPLGRMVDKLYWLHQSYACFAAIGHDAKAIIDDWDSLGMFENDAFSDDSDDDEAKVSYATLCCDAIELDAAAEAHRKVAA
;
A
#
# COMPACT_ATOMS: atom_id res chain seq x y z
N MET A 1 18.74 -3.10 -14.68
CA MET A 1 19.79 -3.03 -15.72
C MET A 1 20.71 -1.87 -15.40
N SER A 2 22.02 -2.09 -15.30
CA SER A 2 23.01 -1.01 -15.13
C SER A 2 23.44 -0.53 -16.52
N VAL A 3 23.43 0.78 -16.76
CA VAL A 3 23.86 1.36 -18.04
C VAL A 3 25.36 1.67 -17.94
N ASP A 4 26.16 1.11 -18.84
CA ASP A 4 27.60 1.37 -18.89
C ASP A 4 27.87 2.76 -19.48
N LEU A 5 28.57 3.60 -18.72
CA LEU A 5 28.91 4.98 -19.06
C LEU A 5 30.39 5.17 -19.40
N THR A 6 31.16 4.08 -19.45
CA THR A 6 32.59 4.12 -19.76
C THR A 6 32.82 4.50 -21.24
N GLY A 7 33.86 5.30 -21.51
CA GLY A 7 34.22 5.75 -22.87
C GLY A 7 33.40 6.92 -23.46
N LEU A 8 32.32 7.35 -22.80
CA LEU A 8 31.50 8.48 -23.26
C LEU A 8 32.15 9.85 -22.96
N SER A 9 31.98 10.83 -23.86
CA SER A 9 32.36 12.22 -23.57
C SER A 9 31.48 12.81 -22.45
N GLY A 10 31.96 13.85 -21.75
CA GLY A 10 31.20 14.47 -20.65
C GLY A 10 29.80 14.95 -21.06
N HIS A 11 29.65 15.42 -22.30
CA HIS A 11 28.36 15.84 -22.86
C HIS A 11 27.44 14.65 -23.16
N ALA A 12 27.99 13.55 -23.70
CA ALA A 12 27.24 12.34 -24.00
C ALA A 12 26.75 11.64 -22.71
N ARG A 13 27.57 11.62 -21.66
CA ARG A 13 27.15 11.13 -20.32
C ARG A 13 25.99 11.96 -19.77
N ALA A 14 26.09 13.29 -19.81
CA ALA A 14 25.04 14.17 -19.29
C ALA A 14 23.72 14.05 -20.08
N ALA A 15 23.77 13.81 -21.39
CA ALA A 15 22.58 13.59 -22.21
C ALA A 15 21.90 12.25 -21.86
N MET A 16 22.68 11.19 -21.68
CA MET A 16 22.17 9.86 -21.32
C MET A 16 21.56 9.84 -19.92
N ILE A 17 22.21 10.49 -18.94
CA ILE A 17 21.66 10.66 -17.59
C ILE A 17 20.32 11.42 -17.65
N ARG A 18 20.23 12.50 -18.45
CA ARG A 18 18.98 13.24 -18.62
C ARG A 18 17.89 12.38 -19.26
N GLN A 19 18.23 11.58 -20.27
CA GLN A 19 17.27 10.69 -20.94
C GLN A 19 16.73 9.64 -19.98
N GLU A 20 17.60 8.98 -19.21
CA GLU A 20 17.19 8.00 -18.19
C GLU A 20 16.39 8.66 -17.06
N PHE A 21 16.75 9.88 -16.66
CA PHE A 21 15.98 10.67 -15.69
C PHE A 21 14.58 11.03 -16.20
N MET A 22 14.44 11.39 -17.48
CA MET A 22 13.14 11.66 -18.10
C MET A 22 12.29 10.38 -18.20
N ARG A 23 12.90 9.24 -18.55
CA ARG A 23 12.23 7.93 -18.58
C ARG A 23 11.76 7.48 -17.18
N ALA A 24 12.58 7.74 -16.15
CA ALA A 24 12.23 7.50 -14.75
C ALA A 24 11.11 8.45 -14.25
N LYS A 25 11.12 9.71 -14.70
CA LYS A 25 10.03 10.68 -14.42
C LYS A 25 8.71 10.31 -15.09
N GLU A 26 8.73 9.78 -16.30
CA GLU A 26 7.52 9.30 -16.98
C GLU A 26 6.93 8.05 -16.34
N THR A 27 7.74 7.31 -15.57
CA THR A 27 7.34 6.17 -14.75
C THR A 27 7.15 6.55 -13.28
N HIS A 28 6.90 7.83 -12.98
CA HIS A 28 6.73 8.30 -11.59
C HIS A 28 5.61 7.51 -10.89
N PRO A 29 5.92 6.79 -9.80
CA PRO A 29 4.95 5.98 -9.10
C PRO A 29 3.92 6.78 -8.32
N MET A 30 4.09 8.11 -8.20
CA MET A 30 3.03 9.01 -7.73
C MET A 30 1.75 8.96 -8.57
N ARG A 31 1.81 8.48 -9.83
CA ARG A 31 0.65 8.40 -10.72
C ARG A 31 0.01 7.02 -10.82
N ILE A 32 0.66 6.00 -10.27
CA ILE A 32 -0.05 4.77 -9.97
C ILE A 32 -0.70 5.05 -8.62
N GLU A 33 -1.85 5.73 -8.64
CA GLU A 33 -2.86 5.50 -7.60
C GLU A 33 -2.79 4.01 -7.35
N ALA A 34 -2.38 3.59 -6.15
CA ALA A 34 -2.39 2.19 -5.79
C ALA A 34 -3.83 1.77 -5.94
N LYS A 35 -4.18 1.29 -7.15
CA LYS A 35 -5.53 0.90 -7.51
C LYS A 35 -5.90 -0.07 -6.43
N LEU A 36 -6.88 0.30 -5.62
CA LEU A 36 -7.43 -0.51 -4.54
C LEU A 36 -7.81 -1.85 -5.16
N MET A 37 -6.86 -2.79 -5.17
CA MET A 37 -7.02 -4.14 -5.70
C MET A 37 -7.51 -5.08 -4.61
N VAL A 38 -7.90 -4.54 -3.45
CA VAL A 38 -8.79 -5.23 -2.52
C VAL A 38 -10.21 -5.10 -3.06
N ARG A 39 -10.41 -5.74 -4.22
CA ARG A 39 -11.70 -5.93 -4.83
C ARG A 39 -12.60 -6.54 -3.76
N ASN A 40 -13.63 -5.80 -3.37
CA ASN A 40 -14.70 -6.24 -2.48
C ASN A 40 -14.42 -6.30 -0.96
N PHE A 41 -13.26 -5.85 -0.45
CA PHE A 41 -13.09 -5.81 1.01
C PHE A 41 -14.00 -4.75 1.62
N ARG A 42 -14.93 -5.20 2.46
CA ARG A 42 -15.85 -4.34 3.19
C ARG A 42 -15.13 -3.76 4.42
N ARG A 43 -14.79 -2.48 4.34
CA ARG A 43 -14.28 -1.76 5.50
C ARG A 43 -15.41 -1.35 6.41
N THR A 44 -15.15 -1.29 7.71
CA THR A 44 -16.18 -1.02 8.72
C THR A 44 -15.69 -0.05 9.76
N GLU A 45 -16.59 0.79 10.28
CA GLU A 45 -16.35 1.60 11.47
C GLU A 45 -16.73 0.88 12.77
N LYS A 46 -17.34 -0.34 12.67
CA LYS A 46 -17.76 -1.12 13.83
C LYS A 46 -16.55 -1.53 14.69
N PRO A 47 -16.46 -1.11 15.97
CA PRO A 47 -15.27 -1.36 16.77
C PRO A 47 -14.94 -2.84 17.01
N SER A 48 -15.94 -3.70 17.21
CA SER A 48 -15.71 -5.14 17.41
C SER A 48 -15.08 -5.79 16.18
N MET A 49 -15.54 -5.39 14.99
CA MET A 49 -15.00 -5.87 13.72
C MET A 49 -13.61 -5.33 13.43
N GLN A 50 -13.38 -4.03 13.66
CA GLN A 50 -12.03 -3.46 13.54
C GLN A 50 -11.01 -4.16 14.46
N ARG A 51 -11.42 -4.63 15.65
CA ARG A 51 -10.54 -5.45 16.51
C ARG A 51 -10.25 -6.82 15.90
N LYS A 52 -11.24 -7.48 15.29
CA LYS A 52 -11.05 -8.76 14.56
C LYS A 52 -10.11 -8.58 13.36
N HIS A 53 -10.32 -7.53 12.57
CA HIS A 53 -9.45 -7.16 11.45
C HIS A 53 -8.03 -6.86 11.91
N HIS A 54 -7.86 -6.11 13.01
CA HIS A 54 -6.54 -5.85 13.57
C HIS A 54 -5.87 -7.15 14.07
N ALA A 55 -6.61 -8.05 14.73
CA ALA A 55 -6.07 -9.34 15.13
C ALA A 55 -5.61 -10.18 13.92
N CYS A 56 -6.35 -10.12 12.80
CA CYS A 56 -5.93 -10.73 11.54
C CYS A 56 -4.63 -10.12 11.00
N VAL A 57 -4.49 -8.79 11.02
CA VAL A 57 -3.22 -8.12 10.66
C VAL A 57 -2.07 -8.60 11.56
N LEU A 58 -2.30 -8.70 12.88
CA LEU A 58 -1.29 -9.12 13.84
C LEU A 58 -0.87 -10.59 13.69
N SER A 59 -1.70 -11.45 13.08
CA SER A 59 -1.31 -12.84 12.77
C SER A 59 -0.12 -12.92 11.80
N GLN A 60 0.11 -11.87 11.01
CA GLN A 60 1.22 -11.77 10.06
C GLN A 60 2.31 -10.80 10.53
N ARG A 61 2.26 -10.35 11.79
CA ARG A 61 3.12 -9.28 12.33
C ARG A 61 4.60 -9.50 12.03
N ASP A 62 5.13 -10.69 12.27
CA ASP A 62 6.56 -10.96 12.12
C ASP A 62 7.01 -10.83 10.67
N ARG A 63 6.18 -11.26 9.71
CA ARG A 63 6.45 -11.10 8.27
C ARG A 63 6.37 -9.63 7.83
N ILE A 64 5.41 -8.88 8.37
CA ILE A 64 5.27 -7.44 8.08
C ILE A 64 6.46 -6.68 8.69
N GLN A 65 6.92 -7.06 9.89
CA GLN A 65 8.09 -6.44 10.53
C GLN A 65 9.37 -6.72 9.73
N ASP A 66 9.56 -7.94 9.24
CA ASP A 66 10.69 -8.26 8.35
C ASP A 66 10.68 -7.41 7.07
N ILE A 67 9.51 -7.15 6.50
CA ILE A 67 9.34 -6.22 5.37
C ILE A 67 9.80 -4.81 5.75
N LEU A 68 9.36 -4.29 6.91
CA LEU A 68 9.77 -2.96 7.39
C LEU A 68 11.28 -2.86 7.56
N ASP A 69 11.89 -3.84 8.22
CA ASP A 69 13.32 -3.87 8.49
C ASP A 69 14.13 -3.88 7.18
N ARG A 70 13.69 -4.66 6.18
CA ARG A 70 14.33 -4.72 4.86
C ARG A 70 14.13 -3.43 4.06
N VAL A 71 12.97 -2.79 4.13
CA VAL A 71 12.73 -1.47 3.50
C VAL A 71 13.65 -0.43 4.14
N GLN A 72 13.73 -0.39 5.47
CA GLN A 72 14.56 0.55 6.20
C GLN A 72 16.05 0.35 5.92
N ALA A 73 16.51 -0.91 5.90
CA ALA A 73 17.88 -1.25 5.51
C ALA A 73 18.20 -0.76 4.08
N LYS A 74 17.24 -0.90 3.17
CA LYS A 74 17.38 -0.43 1.79
C LYS A 74 17.43 1.09 1.68
N LEU A 75 16.61 1.82 2.47
CA LEU A 75 16.65 3.28 2.56
C LEU A 75 17.95 3.85 3.12
N ASN A 76 18.62 3.06 3.96
CA ASN A 76 19.91 3.38 4.55
C ASN A 76 21.10 2.95 3.68
N SER A 77 20.85 2.25 2.57
CA SER A 77 21.88 1.78 1.66
C SER A 77 22.19 2.80 0.55
N ASP A 78 23.43 2.76 0.04
CA ASP A 78 23.83 3.53 -1.15
C ASP A 78 23.39 2.87 -2.47
N THR A 79 22.52 1.87 -2.41
CA THR A 79 22.09 1.07 -3.58
C THR A 79 20.79 1.56 -4.22
N LEU A 80 20.24 2.67 -3.71
CA LEU A 80 19.05 3.28 -4.29
C LEU A 80 19.35 3.83 -5.69
N PRO A 81 18.40 3.73 -6.63
CA PRO A 81 18.58 4.30 -7.97
C PRO A 81 18.87 5.79 -7.91
N PHE A 82 19.68 6.32 -8.82
CA PHE A 82 20.04 7.75 -8.85
C PHE A 82 18.84 8.69 -9.00
N HIS A 83 17.73 8.18 -9.54
CA HIS A 83 16.47 8.91 -9.71
C HIS A 83 15.53 8.80 -8.49
N PHE A 84 15.90 8.01 -7.47
CA PHE A 84 15.19 7.93 -6.21
C PHE A 84 15.59 9.14 -5.37
N GLY A 85 14.73 10.15 -5.39
CA GLY A 85 15.03 11.46 -4.84
C GLY A 85 14.78 11.57 -3.35
N LYS A 86 14.99 12.78 -2.83
CA LYS A 86 14.67 13.12 -1.44
C LYS A 86 13.19 12.95 -1.13
N GLU A 87 12.31 13.42 -2.02
CA GLU A 87 10.85 13.30 -1.85
C GLU A 87 10.42 11.82 -1.81
N ASP A 88 10.94 10.99 -2.71
CA ASP A 88 10.67 9.54 -2.70
C ASP A 88 11.08 8.89 -1.37
N LYS A 89 12.24 9.30 -0.83
CA LYS A 89 12.70 8.84 0.48
C LYS A 89 11.74 9.25 1.60
N GLU A 90 11.30 10.50 1.62
CA GLU A 90 10.34 11.00 2.61
C GLU A 90 9.01 10.25 2.54
N TYR A 91 8.51 9.95 1.33
CA TYR A 91 7.30 9.15 1.16
C TYR A 91 7.44 7.73 1.71
N VAL A 92 8.55 7.04 1.44
CA VAL A 92 8.76 5.68 1.96
C VAL A 92 8.91 5.71 3.48
N VAL A 93 9.56 6.73 4.06
CA VAL A 93 9.63 6.90 5.52
C VAL A 93 8.23 7.08 6.12
N GLN A 94 7.39 7.94 5.53
CA GLN A 94 6.00 8.09 5.98
C GLN A 94 5.21 6.77 5.85
N TRP A 95 5.45 6.00 4.79
CA TRP A 95 4.86 4.68 4.61
C TRP A 95 5.27 3.71 5.73
N VAL A 96 6.54 3.71 6.16
CA VAL A 96 7.02 2.90 7.29
C VAL A 96 6.27 3.29 8.57
N GLU A 97 6.21 4.58 8.88
CA GLU A 97 5.49 5.09 10.06
C GLU A 97 4.01 4.70 10.05
N ASP A 98 3.35 4.76 8.88
CA ASP A 98 1.95 4.38 8.74
C ASP A 98 1.70 2.89 9.01
N VAL A 99 2.62 2.01 8.57
CA VAL A 99 2.53 0.57 8.81
C VAL A 99 2.79 0.27 10.30
N GLU A 100 3.82 0.89 10.90
CA GLU A 100 4.08 0.77 12.34
C GLU A 100 2.90 1.27 13.18
N PHE A 101 2.23 2.34 12.75
CA PHE A 101 1.02 2.84 13.39
C PHE A 101 -0.06 1.77 13.44
N ILE A 102 -0.32 1.09 12.31
CA ILE A 102 -1.33 0.02 12.25
C ILE A 102 -0.93 -1.15 13.15
N LEU A 103 0.35 -1.54 13.20
CA LEU A 103 0.81 -2.69 13.98
C LEU A 103 0.83 -2.45 15.50
N HIS A 104 1.13 -1.22 15.95
CA HIS A 104 1.46 -0.98 17.36
C HIS A 104 0.52 -0.01 18.07
N TYR A 105 -0.11 0.89 17.32
CA TYR A 105 -0.85 2.02 17.89
C TYR A 105 -2.31 2.05 17.49
N PHE A 106 -2.76 1.11 16.65
CA PHE A 106 -4.13 1.05 16.19
C PHE A 106 -5.14 0.94 17.35
N ARG A 107 -6.19 1.75 17.25
CA ARG A 107 -7.40 1.68 18.06
C ARG A 107 -8.60 1.86 17.15
N PRO A 108 -9.76 1.27 17.47
CA PRO A 108 -10.94 1.44 16.65
C PRO A 108 -11.29 2.92 16.42
N GLN A 109 -11.70 3.25 15.20
CA GLN A 109 -11.98 4.60 14.74
C GLN A 109 -13.33 4.66 14.02
N ALA A 110 -13.99 5.80 14.15
CA ALA A 110 -15.31 6.07 13.58
C ALA A 110 -15.33 6.26 12.05
N ASP A 111 -14.19 6.13 11.37
CA ASP A 111 -14.13 6.23 9.92
C ASP A 111 -13.83 4.85 9.33
N PRO A 112 -14.69 4.27 8.49
CA PRO A 112 -14.45 2.96 7.90
C PRO A 112 -13.19 2.94 7.03
N ARG A 113 -12.72 4.07 6.49
CA ARG A 113 -11.45 4.13 5.75
C ARG A 113 -10.25 3.79 6.63
N ASN A 114 -10.40 3.96 7.95
CA ASN A 114 -9.39 3.63 8.94
C ASN A 114 -9.43 2.18 9.42
N ASP A 115 -10.22 1.33 8.76
CA ASP A 115 -10.17 -0.11 8.95
C ASP A 115 -8.72 -0.64 8.84
N PRO A 116 -8.22 -1.35 9.87
CA PRO A 116 -6.81 -1.70 9.96
C PRO A 116 -6.38 -2.73 8.90
N LEU A 117 -7.24 -3.69 8.57
CA LEU A 117 -6.95 -4.68 7.54
C LEU A 117 -6.97 -4.02 6.17
N GLY A 118 -8.00 -3.19 5.89
CA GLY A 118 -8.07 -2.43 4.65
C GLY A 118 -6.84 -1.53 4.45
N ARG A 119 -6.45 -0.77 5.48
CA ARG A 119 -5.25 0.08 5.43
C ARG A 119 -3.96 -0.71 5.26
N MET A 120 -3.81 -1.84 5.95
CA MET A 120 -2.61 -2.66 5.83
C MET A 120 -2.47 -3.20 4.40
N VAL A 121 -3.57 -3.69 3.80
CA VAL A 121 -3.54 -4.18 2.43
C VAL A 121 -3.19 -3.05 1.44
N ASP A 122 -3.74 -1.84 1.61
CA ASP A 122 -3.35 -0.69 0.78
C ASP A 122 -1.85 -0.43 0.84
N LYS A 123 -1.26 -0.49 2.04
CA LYS A 123 0.16 -0.22 2.27
C LYS A 123 1.04 -1.33 1.67
N LEU A 124 0.71 -2.59 1.89
CA LEU A 124 1.46 -3.73 1.33
C LEU A 124 1.36 -3.78 -0.20
N TYR A 125 0.18 -3.49 -0.75
CA TYR A 125 -0.02 -3.45 -2.20
C TYR A 125 0.71 -2.28 -2.85
N TRP A 126 0.71 -1.10 -2.20
CA TRP A 126 1.52 0.02 -2.65
C TRP A 126 3.00 -0.36 -2.74
N LEU A 127 3.55 -1.03 -1.72
CA LEU A 127 4.96 -1.48 -1.75
C LEU A 127 5.23 -2.42 -2.93
N HIS A 128 4.27 -3.29 -3.25
CA HIS A 128 4.36 -4.19 -4.40
C HIS A 128 4.41 -3.45 -5.76
N GLN A 129 3.76 -2.29 -5.87
CA GLN A 129 3.58 -1.58 -7.14
C GLN A 129 4.43 -0.30 -7.29
N SER A 130 4.92 0.28 -6.20
CA SER A 130 5.46 1.64 -6.20
C SER A 130 6.82 1.74 -6.87
N TYR A 131 7.89 1.25 -6.25
CA TYR A 131 9.23 1.39 -6.79
C TYR A 131 9.82 0.04 -7.19
N ALA A 132 10.36 -0.02 -8.40
CA ALA A 132 11.07 -1.21 -8.89
C ALA A 132 12.25 -1.60 -7.99
N CYS A 133 12.86 -0.64 -7.27
CA CYS A 133 13.90 -0.95 -6.30
C CYS A 133 13.36 -1.77 -5.12
N PHE A 134 12.09 -1.67 -4.75
CA PHE A 134 11.48 -2.50 -3.69
C PHE A 134 10.83 -3.79 -4.22
N ALA A 135 10.85 -4.08 -5.52
CA ALA A 135 10.09 -5.17 -6.14
C ALA A 135 10.23 -6.53 -5.42
N ALA A 136 11.44 -6.93 -5.04
CA ALA A 136 11.66 -8.19 -4.31
C ALA A 136 10.94 -8.21 -2.94
N ILE A 137 11.00 -7.12 -2.19
CA ILE A 137 10.30 -6.98 -0.90
C ILE A 137 8.78 -6.89 -1.13
N GLY A 138 8.39 -6.17 -2.19
CA GLY A 138 7.00 -6.05 -2.61
C GLY A 138 6.34 -7.38 -2.99
N HIS A 139 7.09 -8.36 -3.51
CA HIS A 139 6.57 -9.71 -3.75
C HIS A 139 6.20 -10.42 -2.44
N ASP A 140 6.98 -10.25 -1.37
CA ASP A 140 6.66 -10.83 -0.06
C ASP A 140 5.42 -10.15 0.55
N ALA A 141 5.29 -8.83 0.36
CA ALA A 141 4.09 -8.08 0.75
C ALA A 141 2.84 -8.61 0.01
N LYS A 142 2.96 -8.89 -1.28
CA LYS A 142 1.89 -9.50 -2.08
C LYS A 142 1.55 -10.92 -1.62
N ALA A 143 2.53 -11.72 -1.22
CA ALA A 143 2.29 -13.05 -0.69
C ALA A 143 1.45 -13.04 0.60
N ILE A 144 1.64 -12.05 1.49
CA ILE A 144 0.78 -11.87 2.67
C ILE A 144 -0.68 -11.61 2.27
N ILE A 145 -0.90 -10.77 1.25
CA ILE A 145 -2.23 -10.47 0.73
C ILE A 145 -2.88 -11.73 0.15
N ASP A 146 -2.11 -12.52 -0.61
CA ASP A 146 -2.61 -13.77 -1.20
C ASP A 146 -2.94 -14.82 -0.15
N ASP A 147 -2.18 -14.89 0.95
CA ASP A 147 -2.51 -15.76 2.07
C ASP A 147 -3.84 -15.35 2.72
N TRP A 148 -4.07 -14.06 2.95
CA TRP A 148 -5.36 -13.57 3.46
C TRP A 148 -6.52 -13.86 2.51
N ASP A 149 -6.33 -13.68 1.20
CA ASP A 149 -7.33 -14.03 0.18
C ASP A 149 -7.66 -15.53 0.20
N SER A 150 -6.63 -16.38 0.27
CA SER A 150 -6.79 -17.84 0.32
C SER A 150 -7.52 -18.35 1.57
N LEU A 151 -7.45 -17.57 2.66
CA LEU A 151 -8.16 -17.82 3.91
C LEU A 151 -9.59 -17.25 3.91
N GLY A 152 -10.03 -16.67 2.79
CA GLY A 152 -11.34 -16.05 2.65
C GLY A 152 -11.49 -14.75 3.44
N MET A 153 -10.41 -14.12 3.91
CA MET A 153 -10.47 -12.96 4.83
C MET A 153 -11.11 -11.72 4.21
N PHE A 154 -11.28 -11.68 2.89
CA PHE A 154 -11.96 -10.59 2.21
C PHE A 154 -13.44 -10.88 1.93
N GLU A 155 -13.94 -12.06 2.30
CA GLU A 155 -15.33 -12.45 2.20
C GLU A 155 -16.13 -11.97 3.43
N ASN A 156 -17.40 -11.60 3.22
CA ASN A 156 -18.25 -11.06 4.31
C ASN A 156 -18.47 -12.07 5.46
N ASP A 157 -18.35 -13.37 5.18
CA ASP A 157 -18.61 -14.44 6.15
C ASP A 157 -17.38 -14.78 7.02
N ALA A 158 -16.19 -14.32 6.66
CA ALA A 158 -14.94 -14.64 7.37
C ALA A 158 -14.88 -14.02 8.78
N PHE A 159 -15.62 -12.94 8.98
CA PHE A 159 -15.74 -12.26 10.26
C PHE A 159 -17.21 -12.27 10.69
N SER A 160 -17.74 -13.43 11.07
CA SER A 160 -19.10 -13.50 11.62
C SER A 160 -19.19 -12.67 12.90
N ASP A 161 -20.29 -11.95 13.03
CA ASP A 161 -20.57 -11.07 14.15
C ASP A 161 -21.25 -11.86 15.29
N ASP A 162 -20.59 -12.90 15.80
CA ASP A 162 -21.11 -13.72 16.92
C ASP A 162 -21.05 -12.99 18.28
N SER A 163 -20.80 -11.68 18.29
CA SER A 163 -20.88 -10.90 19.53
C SER A 163 -22.34 -10.60 19.86
N ASP A 164 -22.83 -11.26 20.92
CA ASP A 164 -24.02 -10.90 21.73
C ASP A 164 -23.85 -9.50 22.37
N ASP A 165 -23.46 -8.49 21.59
CA ASP A 165 -23.51 -7.11 22.06
C ASP A 165 -24.97 -6.66 22.00
N ASP A 166 -25.52 -6.37 23.18
CA ASP A 166 -26.78 -5.64 23.42
C ASP A 166 -26.75 -4.20 22.81
N GLU A 167 -26.02 -3.97 21.73
CA GLU A 167 -25.96 -2.74 20.93
C GLU A 167 -27.05 -2.71 19.85
N ALA A 168 -28.24 -3.20 20.19
CA ALA A 168 -29.44 -3.12 19.37
C ALA A 168 -29.89 -1.65 19.21
N LYS A 169 -29.16 -0.84 18.42
CA LYS A 169 -29.58 0.43 17.78
C LYS A 169 -28.47 1.27 17.11
N VAL A 170 -27.20 0.84 17.07
CA VAL A 170 -26.16 1.64 16.39
C VAL A 170 -25.93 1.12 14.96
N SER A 171 -26.35 1.91 13.97
CA SER A 171 -26.05 1.65 12.57
C SER A 171 -24.63 2.11 12.26
N TYR A 172 -23.71 1.18 12.02
CA TYR A 172 -22.34 1.49 11.61
C TYR A 172 -22.22 1.63 10.09
N ALA A 173 -21.48 2.64 9.64
CA ALA A 173 -21.12 2.78 8.24
C ALA A 173 -20.13 1.69 7.80
N THR A 174 -20.39 1.14 6.62
CA THR A 174 -19.47 0.25 5.92
C THR A 174 -19.14 0.85 4.57
N LEU A 175 -17.87 0.81 4.19
CA LEU A 175 -17.42 1.22 2.87
C LEU A 175 -17.05 -0.03 2.08
N CYS A 176 -17.85 -0.33 1.05
CA CYS A 176 -17.43 -1.25 0.01
C CYS A 176 -16.61 -0.44 -1.00
N CYS A 177 -15.31 -0.70 -1.08
CA CYS A 177 -14.50 -0.16 -2.18
C CYS A 177 -14.83 -0.98 -3.44
N ASP A 178 -15.99 -0.75 -4.05
CA ASP A 178 -16.33 -1.36 -5.33
C ASP A 178 -15.51 -0.67 -6.43
N ALA A 179 -14.72 -1.47 -7.15
CA ALA A 179 -13.88 -1.01 -8.24
C ALA A 179 -14.70 -0.32 -9.34
N ILE A 180 -15.97 -0.71 -9.51
CA ILE A 180 -16.86 -0.12 -10.52
C ILE A 180 -17.18 1.35 -10.19
N GLU A 181 -17.44 1.66 -8.92
CA GLU A 181 -17.75 3.03 -8.50
C GLU A 181 -16.51 3.93 -8.50
N LEU A 182 -15.35 3.38 -8.11
CA LEU A 182 -14.07 4.08 -8.16
C LEU A 182 -13.60 4.35 -9.61
N ASP A 183 -13.72 3.35 -10.50
CA ASP A 183 -13.39 3.53 -11.93
C ASP A 183 -14.37 4.52 -12.60
N ALA A 184 -15.67 4.46 -12.26
CA ALA A 184 -16.67 5.41 -12.75
C ALA A 184 -16.41 6.85 -12.26
N ALA A 185 -16.03 7.01 -10.98
CA ALA A 185 -15.68 8.31 -10.41
C ALA A 185 -14.39 8.89 -11.06
N ALA A 186 -13.37 8.05 -11.26
CA ALA A 186 -12.13 8.45 -11.94
C ALA A 186 -12.34 8.76 -13.43
N GLU A 187 -13.28 8.09 -14.10
CA GLU A 187 -13.65 8.39 -15.48
C GLU A 187 -14.49 9.66 -15.60
N ALA A 188 -15.39 9.92 -14.64
CA ALA A 188 -16.14 11.18 -14.55
C ALA A 188 -15.20 12.38 -14.32
N HIS A 189 -14.22 12.25 -13.42
CA HIS A 189 -13.24 13.31 -13.15
C HIS A 189 -12.36 13.62 -14.37
N ARG A 190 -12.02 12.61 -15.18
CA ARG A 190 -11.31 12.77 -16.47
C ARG A 190 -12.14 13.49 -17.53
N LYS A 191 -13.46 13.31 -17.53
CA LYS A 191 -14.38 14.00 -18.45
C LYS A 191 -14.67 15.45 -18.05
N VAL A 192 -14.47 15.81 -16.78
CA VAL A 192 -14.66 17.19 -16.28
C VAL A 192 -13.37 18.02 -16.39
N ALA A 193 -12.21 17.36 -16.41
CA ALA A 193 -10.90 18.00 -16.56
C ALA A 193 -10.40 18.10 -18.02
N ALA A 194 -11.21 17.64 -18.99
CA ALA A 194 -10.98 17.75 -20.43
C ALA A 194 -11.98 18.73 -21.05
#